data_AF-A0A4V0I5C5-F1
#
_entry.id   AF-A0A4V0I5C5-F1
#
_cell.length_a   1.000
_cell.length_b   1.000
_cell.length_c   1.000
_cell.angle_alpha   90.00
_cell.angle_beta   90.00
_cell.angle_gamma   90.00
#
_symmetry.space_group_name_H-M   'P 1'
#
loop_
_entity.id
_entity.type
_entity.pdbx_description
1 polymer ?
#
loop_
_entity_poly.entity_id
_entity_poly.type
_entity_poly.pdbx_seq_one_letter_code
_entity_poly.pdbx_strand_id
1 'polypeptide(L)'
;MRSAGDARLEGLLRKGLARPDPLRLGIEGAPNEELVGSGGKVSPALSSVGPRVRARDGGGTAVPELRVQAQRVAQTLLGSLGERRAAV
;
A
#
# COMPACT_ATOMS: atom_id res chain seq x y z
N MET A 1 21.55 -10.83 2.57
CA MET A 1 21.37 -10.47 1.15
C MET A 1 20.16 -9.54 1.08
N ARG A 2 20.29 -8.33 0.54
CA ARG A 2 19.20 -7.33 0.49
C ARG A 2 18.42 -7.54 -0.82
N SER A 3 17.10 -7.70 -0.75
CA SER A 3 16.29 -7.90 -1.97
C SER A 3 16.02 -6.56 -2.68
N ALA A 4 15.72 -6.61 -3.98
CA ALA A 4 15.29 -5.42 -4.72
C ALA A 4 14.00 -4.79 -4.14
N GLY A 5 13.16 -5.59 -3.48
CA GLY A 5 11.97 -5.12 -2.77
C GLY A 5 12.32 -4.24 -1.57
N ASP A 6 13.34 -4.62 -0.80
CA ASP A 6 13.76 -3.87 0.38
C ASP A 6 14.35 -2.50 0.01
N ALA A 7 15.13 -2.43 -1.08
CA ALA A 7 15.68 -1.17 -1.57
C ALA A 7 14.60 -0.19 -2.06
N ARG A 8 13.56 -0.69 -2.74
CA ARG A 8 12.41 0.15 -3.14
C ARG A 8 11.62 0.64 -1.94
N LEU A 9 11.40 -0.23 -0.95
CA LEU A 9 10.69 0.14 0.26
C LEU A 9 11.41 1.25 1.03
N GLU A 10 12.73 1.12 1.19
CA GLU A 10 13.54 2.18 1.79
C GLU A 10 13.45 3.49 1.02
N GLY A 11 13.43 3.45 -0.31
CA GLY A 11 13.23 4.64 -1.14
C GLY A 11 11.89 5.33 -0.86
N LEU A 12 10.81 4.57 -0.69
CA LEU A 12 9.49 5.12 -0.36
C LEU A 12 9.46 5.73 1.04
N LEU A 13 10.03 5.04 2.03
CA LEU A 13 10.13 5.53 3.40
C LEU A 13 10.97 6.82 3.48
N ARG A 14 12.14 6.84 2.82
CA ARG A 14 13.02 8.03 2.75
C ARG A 14 12.33 9.23 2.11
N LYS A 15 11.49 9.01 1.10
CA LYS A 15 10.73 10.07 0.42
C LYS A 15 9.44 10.47 1.15
N GLY A 16 9.11 9.82 2.28
CA GLY A 16 7.87 10.06 3.01
C GLY A 16 6.60 9.61 2.27
N LEU A 17 6.76 8.80 1.21
CA LEU A 17 5.65 8.27 0.40
C LEU A 17 5.00 7.04 1.03
N ALA A 18 5.64 6.47 2.05
CA ALA A 18 5.11 5.43 2.90
C ALA A 18 5.59 5.69 4.34
N ARG A 19 4.87 5.17 5.33
CA ARG A 19 5.33 5.13 6.73
C ARG A 19 5.28 3.70 7.28
N PRO A 20 6.15 3.35 8.24
CA PRO A 20 6.04 2.10 8.96
C PRO A 20 4.69 2.03 9.68
N ASP A 21 4.09 0.84 9.76
CA ASP A 21 2.92 0.64 10.60
C ASP A 21 3.29 0.77 12.11
N PRO A 22 2.32 0.96 13.02
CA PRO A 22 2.58 1.14 14.44
C PRO A 22 3.37 -0.01 15.12
N LEU A 23 3.23 -1.24 14.62
CA LEU A 23 3.94 -2.42 15.11
C LEU A 23 5.29 -2.64 14.39
N ARG A 24 5.62 -1.82 13.38
CA ARG A 24 6.85 -1.87 12.57
C ARG A 24 7.10 -3.22 11.89
N LEU A 25 6.04 -3.93 11.52
CA LEU A 25 6.14 -5.22 10.82
C LEU A 25 6.10 -5.04 9.28
N GLY A 26 5.72 -3.86 8.81
CA GLY A 26 5.61 -3.50 7.41
C GLY A 26 5.32 -2.01 7.24
N ILE A 27 4.42 -1.69 6.30
CA ILE A 27 4.01 -0.32 6.00
C ILE A 27 2.52 -0.14 6.23
N GLU A 28 2.15 1.08 6.57
CA GLU A 28 0.78 1.43 6.83
C GLU A 28 0.01 1.65 5.53
N GLY A 29 -1.02 0.83 5.34
CA GLY A 29 -2.04 1.00 4.31
C GLY A 29 -3.34 1.53 4.92
N ALA A 30 -4.05 2.36 4.15
CA ALA A 30 -5.42 2.75 4.40
C ALA A 30 -6.38 1.56 4.22
N PRO A 31 -7.65 1.65 4.64
CA PRO A 31 -8.63 0.56 4.48
C PRO A 31 -8.79 0.07 3.03
N ASN A 32 -8.53 0.94 2.05
CA ASN A 32 -8.64 0.66 0.62
C ASN A 32 -7.31 0.25 -0.03
N GLU A 33 -6.34 -0.20 0.78
CA GLU A 33 -5.01 -0.69 0.35
C GLU A 33 -4.08 0.40 -0.23
N GLU A 34 -4.45 1.68 -0.12
CA GLU A 34 -3.61 2.82 -0.48
C GLU A 34 -2.54 3.07 0.59
N LEU A 35 -1.34 3.51 0.19
CA LEU A 35 -0.26 3.77 1.13
C LEU A 35 -0.49 5.06 1.92
N VAL A 36 -0.16 5.03 3.20
CA VAL A 36 -0.16 6.23 4.05
C VAL A 36 1.26 6.79 4.10
N GLY A 37 1.42 8.05 3.68
CA GLY A 37 2.69 8.77 3.74
C GLY A 37 3.04 9.22 5.16
N SER A 38 4.26 9.77 5.33
CA SER A 38 4.76 10.23 6.64
C SER A 38 3.89 11.34 7.27
N GLY A 39 3.24 12.17 6.45
CA GLY A 39 2.30 13.19 6.90
C GLY A 39 0.89 12.67 7.26
N GLY A 40 0.68 11.35 7.26
CA GLY A 40 -0.63 10.74 7.53
C GLY A 40 -1.64 10.87 6.40
N LYS A 41 -1.23 11.39 5.23
CA LYS A 41 -2.06 11.49 4.04
C LYS A 41 -2.02 10.19 3.24
N VAL A 42 -3.17 9.77 2.76
CA VAL A 42 -3.31 8.65 1.83
C VAL A 42 -2.74 9.04 0.48
N SER A 43 -1.98 8.15 -0.14
CA SER A 43 -1.38 8.37 -1.45
C SER A 43 -2.40 8.14 -2.56
N PRO A 44 -2.64 9.11 -3.46
CA PRO A 44 -3.57 8.95 -4.57
C PRO A 44 -3.01 8.09 -5.72
N ALA A 45 -1.72 7.71 -5.64
CA ALA A 45 -1.01 7.03 -6.72
C ALA A 45 -0.35 5.72 -6.29
N LEU A 46 -0.25 5.45 -4.98
CA LEU A 46 0.43 4.27 -4.47
C LEU A 46 -0.54 3.42 -3.66
N SER A 47 -0.71 2.18 -4.11
CA SER A 47 -1.41 1.13 -3.38
C SER A 47 -0.46 -0.04 -3.17
N SER A 48 -0.79 -0.91 -2.23
CA SER A 48 0.04 -2.07 -1.89
C SER A 48 -0.80 -3.32 -1.74
N VAL A 49 -0.23 -4.44 -2.16
CA VAL A 49 -0.81 -5.78 -1.97
C VAL A 49 0.26 -6.65 -1.34
N GLY A 50 -0.12 -7.47 -0.36
CA GLY A 50 0.74 -8.49 0.19
C GLY A 50 0.99 -8.37 1.68
N PRO A 51 1.85 -9.25 2.23
CA PRO A 51 1.94 -9.48 3.67
C PRO A 51 2.56 -8.32 4.45
N ARG A 52 3.20 -7.36 3.77
CA ARG A 52 3.77 -6.16 4.40
C ARG A 52 2.76 -5.02 4.55
N VAL A 53 1.56 -5.21 4.01
CA VAL A 53 0.46 -4.26 4.06
C VAL A 53 -0.42 -4.67 5.22
N ARG A 54 -0.61 -3.77 6.19
CA ARG A 54 -1.52 -4.00 7.33
C ARG A 54 -1.05 -5.15 8.26
N ALA A 55 -0.16 -4.81 9.19
CA ALA A 55 0.10 -5.64 10.38
C ALA A 55 -1.16 -5.86 11.26
N ARG A 56 -2.26 -5.14 11.00
CA ARG A 56 -3.53 -5.22 11.74
C ARG A 56 -4.30 -6.53 11.53
N ASP A 57 -4.10 -7.25 10.43
CA ASP A 57 -4.93 -8.43 10.08
C ASP A 57 -4.15 -9.76 10.07
N GLY A 58 -3.02 -9.85 10.78
CA GLY A 58 -2.34 -11.13 11.00
C GLY A 58 -1.58 -11.68 9.79
N GLY A 59 -1.12 -10.80 8.88
CA GLY A 59 -0.26 -11.20 7.76
C GLY A 59 -1.02 -11.93 6.66
N GLY A 60 -1.58 -11.18 5.71
CA GLY A 60 -2.23 -11.74 4.53
C GLY A 60 -1.22 -12.37 3.56
N THR A 61 -0.68 -13.54 3.92
CA THR A 61 0.22 -14.35 3.08
C THR A 61 -0.53 -15.42 2.29
N ALA A 62 -1.74 -15.79 2.72
CA ALA A 62 -2.50 -16.84 2.08
C ALA A 62 -3.20 -16.34 0.79
N VAL A 63 -3.29 -17.23 -0.20
CA VAL A 63 -3.72 -16.90 -1.56
C VAL A 63 -5.15 -16.33 -1.62
N PRO A 64 -6.14 -16.84 -0.87
CA PRO A 64 -7.48 -16.23 -0.82
C PRO A 64 -7.45 -14.75 -0.39
N GLU A 65 -6.70 -14.43 0.66
CA GLU A 65 -6.56 -13.11 1.23
C GLU A 65 -5.85 -12.16 0.26
N LEU A 66 -4.78 -12.64 -0.39
CA LEU A 66 -4.08 -11.91 -1.44
C LEU A 66 -4.98 -11.58 -2.63
N ARG A 67 -5.86 -12.50 -3.03
CA ARG A 67 -6.83 -12.26 -4.12
C ARG A 67 -7.84 -11.17 -3.74
N VAL A 68 -8.33 -11.17 -2.51
CA VAL A 68 -9.26 -10.14 -2.04
C VAL A 68 -8.57 -8.77 -1.95
N GLN A 69 -7.33 -8.71 -1.44
CA GLN A 69 -6.53 -7.47 -1.44
C GLN A 69 -6.32 -6.95 -2.87
N ALA A 70 -5.92 -7.82 -3.80
CA ALA A 70 -5.74 -7.44 -5.20
C ALA A 70 -7.03 -6.91 -5.84
N GLN A 71 -8.17 -7.54 -5.53
CA GLN A 71 -9.48 -7.06 -5.98
C GLN A 71 -9.80 -5.66 -5.43
N ARG A 72 -9.55 -5.40 -4.13
CA ARG A 72 -9.75 -4.07 -3.54
C ARG A 72 -8.88 -3.01 -4.19
N VAL A 73 -7.59 -3.30 -4.38
CA VAL A 73 -6.68 -2.39 -5.10
C VAL A 73 -7.19 -2.09 -6.51
N ALA A 74 -7.63 -3.11 -7.25
CA ALA A 74 -8.17 -2.92 -8.60
C ALA A 74 -9.41 -1.99 -8.59
N GLN A 75 -10.33 -2.18 -7.64
CA GLN A 75 -11.50 -1.32 -7.49
C GLN A 75 -11.13 0.13 -7.16
N THR A 76 -10.20 0.35 -6.22
CA THR A 76 -9.69 1.69 -5.87
C THR A 76 -9.02 2.38 -7.06
N LEU A 77 -8.20 1.64 -7.81
CA LEU A 77 -7.53 2.17 -8.99
C LEU A 77 -8.53 2.56 -10.09
N LEU A 78 -9.55 1.73 -10.34
CA LEU A 78 -10.59 2.03 -11.33
C LEU A 78 -11.42 3.27 -10.95
N GLY A 79 -11.77 3.44 -9.67
CA GLY A 79 -12.45 4.64 -9.18
C GLY A 79 -11.62 5.90 -9.38
N SER A 80 -10.36 5.88 -8.93
CA SER A 80 -9.44 7.02 -9.06
C SER A 80 -8.98 7.30 -10.50
N LEU A 81 -9.03 6.33 -11.41
CA LEU A 81 -8.74 6.54 -12.84
C LEU A 81 -9.81 7.39 -13.52
N GLY A 82 -11.08 7.23 -13.13
CA GLY A 82 -12.17 8.08 -13.62
C GLY A 82 -11.97 9.54 -13.22
N GLU A 83 -11.60 9.77 -11.96
CA GLU A 83 -11.31 11.10 -11.42
C GLU A 83 -10.08 11.74 -12.10
N ARG A 84 -9.01 10.96 -12.30
CA ARG A 84 -7.78 11.44 -12.96
C ARG A 84 -7.98 11.76 -14.43
N ARG A 85 -8.79 10.99 -15.16
CA ARG A 85 -9.13 11.28 -16.56
C ARG A 85 -9.97 12.53 -16.73
N ALA A 86 -10.82 12.86 -15.75
CA ALA A 86 -11.63 14.08 -15.78
C ALA A 86 -10.83 15.35 -15.47
N ALA A 87 -9.62 15.22 -14.91
CA ALA A 87 -8.76 16.32 -14.52
C ALA A 87 -7.67 16.68 -15.57
N VAL A 88 -7.69 16.04 -16.75
CA VAL A 88 -6.78 16.27 -17.89
C VAL A 88 -7.58 16.78 -19.07
#